data_AF-A0A950KPT4-F1
#
_entry.id   AF-A0A950KPT4-F1
#
_cell.length_a   1.000
_cell.length_b   1.000
_cell.length_c   1.000
_cell.angle_alpha   90.00
_cell.angle_beta   90.00
_cell.angle_gamma   90.00
#
_symmetry.space_group_name_H-M   'P 1'
#
loop_
_entity.id
_entity.type
_entity.pdbx_description
1 polymer ?
#
loop_
_entity_poly.entity_id
_entity_poly.type
_entity_poly.pdbx_seq_one_letter_code
_entity_poly.pdbx_strand_id
1 'polypeptide(L)'
;MGGSSPFPSTSAIARAELFTRERFVYDGELLDDALASGGARRRALDAALAEIDEGAEQPSIEWRRKYSLLLGLERLLSEEEPHLADGTVLSAHQVDALSGTLTALLAEAQRNGVGVLAMDGRDPLAEQPPDLERVKDDEEEEDERDEDEEPLDWTDRELDEDVALSDQPEDPNAARRFWFEHATGAGKTVAALGFVEASRTGGILILTHRRNLVDQFNGELRDRGYRDRIHAPLLAHNGSRPAPEQVVGPVTVETYQWFVRNAGQISDAYAIVICDEAHTALGEKTSAAIRAWSGPIFIGMTATGALIARHVTDLFPTQTSRFDLAQAARRGVIVPLRCVRIPPGPGVRTIAKVPLRRGEVDTEFDQEMLAELLDQTPFNLAIADLYKTRFNGVPGV
;
A
#
# COMPACT_ATOMS: atom_id res chain seq x y z
N MET A 1 2.42 43.06 -3.93
CA MET A 1 0.98 43.37 -3.89
C MET A 1 0.25 42.06 -3.62
N GLY A 2 -0.02 41.74 -2.35
CA GLY A 2 -0.77 40.53 -1.99
C GLY A 2 -2.26 40.84 -2.10
N GLY A 3 -2.87 40.54 -3.24
CA GLY A 3 -4.32 40.58 -3.35
C GLY A 3 -4.89 39.41 -2.55
N SER A 4 -5.60 39.70 -1.47
CA SER A 4 -6.46 38.70 -0.86
C SER A 4 -7.54 38.35 -1.89
N SER A 5 -7.53 37.15 -2.44
CA SER A 5 -8.68 36.65 -3.20
C SER A 5 -9.94 36.85 -2.33
N PRO A 6 -11.01 37.46 -2.88
CA PRO A 6 -12.25 37.67 -2.13
C PRO A 6 -12.73 36.35 -1.52
N PHE A 7 -13.37 36.43 -0.35
CA PHE A 7 -13.88 35.24 0.30
C PHE A 7 -14.93 34.56 -0.61
N PRO A 8 -14.83 33.24 -0.85
CA PRO A 8 -15.64 32.57 -1.86
C PRO A 8 -17.12 32.60 -1.46
N SER A 9 -18.00 32.91 -2.41
CA SER A 9 -19.44 32.85 -2.18
C SER A 9 -19.91 31.40 -2.08
N THR A 10 -21.02 31.15 -1.40
CA THR A 10 -21.64 29.82 -1.30
C THR A 10 -21.92 29.20 -2.67
N SER A 11 -22.28 30.02 -3.67
CA SER A 11 -22.47 29.54 -5.05
C SER A 11 -21.17 29.11 -5.74
N ALA A 12 -20.04 29.75 -5.43
CA ALA A 12 -18.74 29.36 -5.94
C ALA A 12 -18.31 28.01 -5.34
N ILE A 13 -18.49 27.85 -4.02
CA ILE A 13 -18.22 26.59 -3.32
C ILE A 13 -19.03 25.45 -3.96
N ALA A 14 -20.35 25.62 -4.10
CA ALA A 14 -21.21 24.59 -4.70
C ALA A 14 -20.82 24.22 -6.15
N ARG A 15 -20.39 25.19 -6.95
CA ARG A 15 -19.85 24.93 -8.31
C ARG A 15 -18.58 24.09 -8.25
N ALA A 16 -17.66 24.43 -7.35
CA ALA A 16 -16.43 23.68 -7.16
C ALA A 16 -16.71 22.26 -6.66
N GLU A 17 -17.62 22.07 -5.70
CA GLU A 17 -18.00 20.74 -5.20
C GLU A 17 -18.58 19.85 -6.30
N LEU A 18 -19.42 20.40 -7.19
CA LEU A 18 -19.94 19.66 -8.34
C LEU A 18 -18.84 19.27 -9.31
N PHE A 19 -17.90 20.18 -9.57
CA PHE A 19 -16.76 19.96 -10.46
C PHE A 19 -15.78 18.91 -9.91
N THR A 20 -15.42 19.01 -8.64
CA THR A 20 -14.41 18.14 -8.01
C THR A 20 -14.98 16.81 -7.49
N ARG A 21 -16.31 16.74 -7.28
CA ARG A 21 -17.03 15.64 -6.60
C ARG A 21 -16.67 15.47 -5.12
N GLU A 22 -16.04 16.49 -4.53
CA GLU A 22 -15.61 16.51 -3.14
C GLU A 22 -16.19 17.70 -2.39
N ARG A 23 -16.31 17.58 -1.06
CA ARG A 23 -16.88 18.59 -0.17
C ARG A 23 -15.77 19.47 0.41
N PHE A 24 -16.02 20.78 0.51
CA PHE A 24 -15.04 21.72 1.08
C PHE A 24 -15.40 22.21 2.48
N VAL A 25 -16.68 22.16 2.85
CA VAL A 25 -17.18 22.60 4.16
C VAL A 25 -18.18 21.58 4.69
N TYR A 26 -17.95 21.08 5.90
CA TYR A 26 -18.78 20.06 6.56
C TYR A 26 -19.80 20.66 7.51
N ASP A 27 -20.80 19.86 7.88
CA ASP A 27 -21.88 20.31 8.76
C ASP A 27 -21.32 20.64 10.15
N GLY A 28 -21.61 21.86 10.64
CA GLY A 28 -21.10 22.36 11.91
C GLY A 28 -19.78 23.14 11.83
N GLU A 29 -19.12 23.20 10.66
CA GLU A 29 -17.96 24.06 10.45
C GLU A 29 -18.37 25.50 10.09
N LEU A 30 -17.62 26.48 10.61
CA LEU A 30 -17.71 27.86 10.13
C LEU A 30 -16.93 27.99 8.82
N LEU A 31 -17.49 28.72 7.84
CA LEU A 31 -16.87 28.90 6.53
C LEU A 31 -15.45 29.48 6.64
N ASP A 32 -15.25 30.46 7.53
CA ASP A 32 -13.97 31.15 7.74
C ASP A 32 -12.88 30.21 8.29
N ASP A 33 -13.27 29.22 9.10
CA ASP A 33 -12.34 28.25 9.67
C ASP A 33 -12.02 27.14 8.66
N ALA A 34 -13.03 26.58 8.00
CA ALA A 34 -12.87 25.52 6.99
C ALA A 34 -12.08 25.99 5.76
N LEU A 35 -12.28 27.25 5.36
CA LEU A 35 -11.63 27.88 4.19
C LEU A 35 -10.63 28.96 4.59
N ALA A 36 -9.99 28.78 5.74
CA ALA A 36 -8.94 29.66 6.24
C ALA A 36 -7.85 29.89 5.16
N SER A 37 -7.36 31.12 5.08
CA SER A 37 -6.36 31.52 4.10
C SER A 37 -5.10 30.63 4.21
N GLY A 38 -4.65 30.10 3.08
CA GLY A 38 -3.50 29.18 3.05
C GLY A 38 -3.78 27.77 3.58
N GLY A 39 -5.03 27.43 3.91
CA GLY A 39 -5.44 26.06 4.21
C GLY A 39 -5.42 25.15 2.98
N ALA A 40 -5.34 23.82 3.19
CA ALA A 40 -5.34 22.84 2.10
C ALA A 40 -6.65 22.88 1.30
N ARG A 41 -7.81 22.89 1.99
CA ARG A 41 -9.13 23.03 1.36
C ARG A 41 -9.26 24.32 0.57
N ARG A 42 -8.78 25.44 1.12
CA ARG A 42 -8.82 26.73 0.44
C ARG A 42 -8.02 26.73 -0.85
N ARG A 43 -6.78 26.20 -0.85
CA ARG A 43 -5.97 26.08 -2.07
C ARG A 43 -6.61 25.16 -3.11
N ALA A 44 -7.22 24.06 -2.68
CA ALA A 44 -7.91 23.14 -3.57
C ALA A 44 -9.14 23.79 -4.21
N LEU A 45 -9.90 24.57 -3.44
CA LEU A 45 -11.05 25.35 -3.90
C LEU A 45 -10.63 26.42 -4.89
N ASP A 46 -9.62 27.23 -4.56
CA ASP A 46 -9.14 28.31 -5.44
C ASP A 46 -8.62 27.73 -6.77
N ALA A 47 -7.92 26.61 -6.73
CA ALA A 47 -7.45 25.91 -7.94
C ALA A 47 -8.61 25.34 -8.78
N ALA A 48 -9.62 24.75 -8.14
CA ALA A 48 -10.80 24.24 -8.84
C ALA A 48 -11.59 25.38 -9.52
N LEU A 49 -11.76 26.51 -8.82
CA LEU A 49 -12.45 27.68 -9.38
C LEU A 49 -11.70 28.26 -10.58
N ALA A 50 -10.36 28.31 -10.52
CA ALA A 50 -9.55 28.75 -11.65
C ALA A 50 -9.77 27.87 -12.90
N GLU A 51 -9.75 26.54 -12.75
CA GLU A 51 -10.00 25.61 -13.87
C GLU A 51 -11.43 25.75 -14.43
N ILE A 52 -12.42 25.95 -13.57
CA ILE A 52 -13.81 26.16 -13.99
C ILE A 52 -13.94 27.47 -14.78
N ASP A 53 -13.29 28.55 -14.33
CA ASP A 53 -13.33 29.84 -15.02
C ASP A 53 -12.58 29.80 -16.37
N GLU A 54 -11.63 28.88 -16.52
CA GLU A 54 -10.99 28.53 -17.80
C GLU A 54 -11.87 27.64 -18.71
N GLY A 55 -13.03 27.20 -18.22
CA GLY A 55 -14.00 26.40 -18.98
C GLY A 55 -13.76 24.90 -18.95
N ALA A 56 -12.98 24.39 -17.99
CA ALA A 56 -12.80 22.95 -17.80
C ALA A 56 -14.12 22.28 -17.38
N GLU A 57 -14.44 21.13 -17.97
CA GLU A 57 -15.63 20.34 -17.61
C GLU A 57 -15.39 19.42 -16.40
N GLN A 58 -14.13 19.15 -16.08
CA GLN A 58 -13.70 18.23 -15.03
C GLN A 58 -12.30 18.62 -14.54
N PRO A 59 -11.90 18.23 -13.30
CA PRO A 59 -10.63 18.62 -12.73
C PRO A 59 -9.46 18.12 -13.56
N SER A 60 -8.40 18.92 -13.68
CA SER A 60 -7.18 18.52 -14.38
C SER A 60 -6.47 17.34 -13.67
N ILE A 61 -5.54 16.69 -14.38
CA ILE A 61 -4.68 15.65 -13.80
C ILE A 61 -3.85 16.22 -12.65
N GLU A 62 -3.37 17.46 -12.77
CA GLU A 62 -2.61 18.13 -11.72
C GLU A 62 -3.45 18.34 -10.46
N TRP A 63 -4.67 18.85 -10.62
CA TRP A 63 -5.59 19.03 -9.50
C TRP A 63 -5.91 17.71 -8.81
N ARG A 64 -6.21 16.66 -9.59
CA ARG A 64 -6.53 15.32 -9.08
C ARG A 64 -5.36 14.75 -8.27
N ARG A 65 -4.13 14.84 -8.77
CA ARG A 65 -2.92 14.38 -8.07
C ARG A 65 -2.68 15.09 -6.75
N LYS A 66 -3.02 16.38 -6.68
CA LYS A 66 -2.70 17.21 -5.52
C LYS A 66 -3.78 17.15 -4.44
N TYR A 67 -5.05 17.04 -4.82
CA TYR A 67 -6.15 17.30 -3.89
C TYR A 67 -7.17 16.16 -3.79
N SER A 68 -7.29 15.27 -4.79
CA SER A 68 -8.38 14.26 -4.80
C SER A 68 -8.33 13.33 -3.59
N LEU A 69 -7.14 12.81 -3.24
CA LEU A 69 -7.01 11.91 -2.09
C LEU A 69 -7.24 12.65 -0.77
N LEU A 70 -6.68 13.86 -0.62
CA LEU A 70 -6.79 14.62 0.61
C LEU A 70 -8.24 14.96 0.93
N LEU A 71 -8.96 15.57 -0.02
CA LEU A 71 -10.37 15.92 0.18
C LEU A 71 -11.27 14.69 0.28
N GLY A 72 -10.95 13.66 -0.51
CA GLY A 72 -11.65 12.38 -0.48
C GLY A 72 -11.57 11.66 0.87
N LEU A 73 -10.38 11.67 1.50
CA LEU A 73 -10.19 11.13 2.84
C LEU A 73 -10.90 11.98 3.89
N GLU A 74 -10.85 13.31 3.81
CA GLU A 74 -11.62 14.18 4.71
C GLU A 74 -13.12 13.88 4.61
N ARG A 75 -13.64 13.67 3.40
CA ARG A 75 -15.04 13.34 3.18
C ARG A 75 -15.39 12.01 3.83
N LEU A 76 -14.66 10.95 3.48
CA LEU A 76 -14.94 9.61 3.98
C LEU A 76 -14.82 9.53 5.51
N LEU A 77 -13.83 10.22 6.10
CA LEU A 77 -13.59 10.22 7.54
C LEU A 77 -14.47 11.19 8.33
N SER A 78 -15.23 12.06 7.64
CA SER A 78 -16.24 12.92 8.28
C SER A 78 -17.55 12.17 8.60
N GLU A 79 -17.74 10.99 8.03
CA GLU A 79 -18.89 10.14 8.27
C GLU A 79 -18.80 9.51 9.67
N GLU A 80 -19.95 9.34 10.33
CA GLU A 80 -20.01 8.66 11.65
C GLU A 80 -19.56 7.20 11.55
N GLU A 81 -19.98 6.52 10.48
CA GLU A 81 -19.56 5.17 10.11
C GLU A 81 -19.02 5.19 8.67
N PRO A 82 -17.71 5.43 8.48
CA PRO A 82 -17.09 5.41 7.15
C PRO A 82 -17.34 4.07 6.46
N HIS A 83 -17.85 4.10 5.23
CA HIS A 83 -18.26 2.88 4.52
C HIS A 83 -17.82 2.87 3.06
N LEU A 84 -17.74 1.67 2.49
CA LEU A 84 -17.51 1.46 1.06
C LEU A 84 -18.83 1.60 0.27
N ALA A 85 -18.74 1.62 -1.06
CA ALA A 85 -19.88 1.83 -1.95
C ALA A 85 -21.00 0.78 -1.82
N ASP A 86 -20.70 -0.42 -1.30
CA ASP A 86 -21.68 -1.47 -1.00
C ASP A 86 -22.31 -1.35 0.41
N GLY A 87 -21.94 -0.34 1.19
CA GLY A 87 -22.36 -0.15 2.57
C GLY A 87 -21.51 -0.91 3.59
N THR A 88 -20.41 -1.58 3.19
CA THR A 88 -19.49 -2.20 4.15
C THR A 88 -18.84 -1.13 5.02
N VAL A 89 -19.15 -1.14 6.32
CA VAL A 89 -18.52 -0.24 7.30
C VAL A 89 -17.06 -0.62 7.53
N LEU A 90 -16.19 0.39 7.52
CA LEU A 90 -14.76 0.23 7.78
C LEU A 90 -14.50 0.02 9.27
N SER A 91 -13.64 -0.94 9.59
CA SER A 91 -13.25 -1.18 10.99
C SER A 91 -12.31 -0.08 11.50
N ALA A 92 -12.21 0.05 12.83
CA ALA A 92 -11.39 1.09 13.46
C ALA A 92 -9.92 1.11 13.00
N HIS A 93 -9.30 -0.06 12.78
CA HIS A 93 -7.91 -0.11 12.29
C HIS A 93 -7.78 0.23 10.80
N GLN A 94 -8.82 0.00 9.99
CA GLN A 94 -8.84 0.44 8.59
C GLN A 94 -9.00 1.96 8.51
N VAL A 95 -9.89 2.52 9.34
CA VAL A 95 -10.06 3.97 9.54
C VAL A 95 -8.76 4.60 10.04
N ASP A 96 -8.02 3.96 10.94
CA ASP A 96 -6.71 4.42 11.41
C ASP A 96 -5.68 4.55 10.28
N ALA A 97 -5.60 3.58 9.35
CA ALA A 97 -4.71 3.68 8.19
C ALA A 97 -5.05 4.85 7.25
N LEU A 98 -6.34 5.05 6.98
CA LEU A 98 -6.84 6.17 6.17
C LEU A 98 -6.58 7.52 6.88
N SER A 99 -6.83 7.59 8.19
CA SER A 99 -6.65 8.78 9.01
C SER A 99 -5.19 9.18 9.14
N GLY A 100 -4.31 8.21 9.40
CA GLY A 100 -2.86 8.43 9.43
C GLY A 100 -2.32 8.93 8.10
N THR A 101 -2.85 8.42 6.98
CA THR A 101 -2.51 8.93 5.64
C THR A 101 -2.98 10.36 5.45
N LEU A 102 -4.21 10.70 5.85
CA LEU A 102 -4.71 12.07 5.81
C LEU A 102 -3.86 13.03 6.66
N THR A 103 -3.49 12.64 7.88
CA THR A 103 -2.61 13.43 8.75
C THR A 103 -1.27 13.70 8.07
N ALA A 104 -0.67 12.69 7.43
CA ALA A 104 0.60 12.85 6.72
C ALA A 104 0.47 13.79 5.51
N LEU A 105 -0.62 13.68 4.73
CA LEU A 105 -0.91 14.58 3.61
C LEU A 105 -1.14 16.02 4.05
N LEU A 106 -1.86 16.24 5.16
CA LEU A 106 -2.07 17.58 5.71
C LEU A 106 -0.77 18.20 6.21
N ALA A 107 0.08 17.44 6.90
CA ALA A 107 1.39 17.91 7.33
C ALA A 107 2.27 18.31 6.14
N GLU A 108 2.25 17.54 5.06
CA GLU A 108 2.98 17.85 3.83
C GLU A 108 2.41 19.07 3.10
N ALA A 109 1.08 19.20 3.03
CA ALA A 109 0.44 20.37 2.44
C ALA A 109 0.72 21.66 3.23
N GLN A 110 0.90 21.57 4.55
CA GLN A 110 1.30 22.70 5.39
C GLN A 110 2.76 23.10 5.13
N ARG A 111 3.70 22.14 5.07
CA ARG A 111 5.11 22.41 4.73
C ARG A 111 5.27 23.09 3.38
N ASN A 112 4.53 22.63 2.37
CA ASN A 112 4.56 23.24 1.02
C ASN A 112 3.81 24.58 0.92
N GLY A 113 2.94 24.89 1.88
CA GLY A 113 2.16 26.13 1.93
C GLY A 113 2.83 27.27 2.69
N VAL A 114 3.69 26.95 3.67
CA VAL A 114 4.50 27.91 4.42
C VAL A 114 5.84 28.04 3.70
N GLY A 115 5.97 29.05 2.84
CA GLY A 115 7.22 29.30 2.11
C GLY A 115 8.44 29.29 3.02
N VAL A 116 9.45 28.49 2.63
CA VAL A 116 10.86 28.48 3.05
C VAL A 116 11.17 29.45 4.21
N LEU A 117 10.92 29.03 5.43
CA LEU A 117 11.63 29.54 6.61
C LEU A 117 12.39 28.35 7.19
N ALA A 118 13.69 28.32 6.87
CA ALA A 118 14.65 27.40 7.44
C ALA A 118 14.53 27.38 8.96
N MET A 119 14.19 26.21 9.50
CA MET A 119 14.42 25.86 10.90
C MET A 119 15.18 24.55 10.88
N ASP A 120 16.40 24.61 11.42
CA ASP A 120 17.36 23.50 11.53
C ASP A 120 16.71 22.20 12.00
N GLY A 121 16.98 21.12 11.27
CA GLY A 121 16.53 19.77 11.54
C GLY A 121 17.02 19.28 12.90
N ARG A 122 16.18 19.41 13.92
CA ARG A 122 16.15 18.47 15.04
C ARG A 122 14.98 17.54 14.81
N ASP A 123 15.32 16.34 14.37
CA ASP A 123 14.43 15.20 14.27
C ASP A 123 14.01 14.76 15.68
N PRO A 124 12.72 14.83 16.07
CA PRO A 124 12.28 14.25 17.32
C PRO A 124 11.86 12.80 17.10
N LEU A 125 12.69 11.90 17.65
CA LEU A 125 12.32 10.58 18.18
C LEU A 125 11.95 9.50 17.15
N ALA A 126 12.98 8.97 16.49
CA ALA A 126 13.00 7.57 16.08
C ALA A 126 13.36 6.69 17.30
N GLU A 127 12.38 6.04 17.92
CA GLU A 127 12.65 4.94 18.84
C GLU A 127 13.22 3.76 18.04
N GLN A 128 14.46 3.39 18.33
CA GLN A 128 15.13 2.22 17.76
C GLN A 128 14.40 0.94 18.21
N PRO A 129 14.10 -0.02 17.31
CA PRO A 129 13.61 -1.33 17.73
C PRO A 129 14.73 -2.11 18.46
N PRO A 130 14.39 -2.97 19.44
CA PRO A 130 15.38 -3.72 20.20
C PRO A 130 16.04 -4.81 19.34
N ASP A 131 17.34 -4.95 19.58
CA ASP A 131 18.26 -5.92 18.98
C ASP A 131 17.79 -7.36 19.26
N LEU A 132 17.54 -8.14 18.20
CA LEU A 132 17.23 -9.57 18.30
C LEU A 132 18.43 -10.34 17.75
N GLU A 133 19.19 -10.95 18.66
CA GLU A 133 20.34 -11.81 18.37
C GLU A 133 19.97 -12.93 17.38
N ARG A 134 20.65 -12.93 16.21
CA ARG A 134 20.61 -14.00 15.21
C ARG A 134 21.52 -15.15 15.66
N VAL A 135 20.96 -16.35 15.71
CA VAL A 135 21.73 -17.60 15.80
C VAL A 135 22.27 -17.93 14.41
N LYS A 136 23.59 -18.12 14.30
CA LYS A 136 24.28 -18.62 13.10
C LYS A 136 24.17 -20.14 13.07
N ASP A 137 23.72 -20.70 11.95
CA ASP A 137 24.01 -22.09 11.58
C ASP A 137 24.59 -22.05 10.16
N ASP A 138 25.84 -22.53 10.05
CA ASP A 138 26.58 -22.77 8.81
C ASP A 138 26.13 -24.12 8.23
N GLU A 139 25.98 -24.24 6.90
CA GLU A 139 26.19 -25.50 6.17
C GLU A 139 26.33 -25.26 4.64
N GLU A 140 27.14 -26.11 4.02
CA GLU A 140 27.93 -25.92 2.79
C GLU A 140 27.17 -26.15 1.47
N GLU A 141 27.67 -25.51 0.39
CA GLU A 141 27.19 -25.57 -0.99
C GLU A 141 27.57 -26.87 -1.74
N GLU A 142 26.68 -27.38 -2.61
CA GLU A 142 27.05 -28.02 -3.87
C GLU A 142 26.14 -27.52 -5.01
N ASP A 143 26.80 -27.04 -6.07
CA ASP A 143 26.34 -26.25 -7.22
C ASP A 143 25.88 -27.19 -8.37
N GLU A 144 24.62 -27.11 -8.82
CA GLU A 144 24.21 -27.50 -10.18
C GLU A 144 23.15 -26.51 -10.70
N ARG A 145 23.57 -25.71 -11.69
CA ARG A 145 22.78 -24.67 -12.36
C ARG A 145 21.97 -25.28 -13.49
N ASP A 146 20.72 -24.87 -13.62
CA ASP A 146 19.99 -24.92 -14.90
C ASP A 146 19.23 -23.60 -15.14
N GLU A 147 19.54 -23.03 -16.30
CA GLU A 147 19.09 -21.76 -16.87
C GLU A 147 17.60 -21.83 -17.21
N ASP A 148 16.75 -21.09 -16.49
CA ASP A 148 15.51 -20.42 -16.97
C ASP A 148 14.71 -19.87 -15.77
N GLU A 149 15.36 -19.17 -14.83
CA GLU A 149 14.65 -18.45 -13.77
C GLU A 149 14.42 -17.00 -14.18
N GLU A 150 13.29 -16.44 -13.76
CA GLU A 150 13.07 -15.00 -13.78
C GLU A 150 14.30 -14.29 -13.21
N PRO A 151 14.66 -13.05 -13.62
CA PRO A 151 15.78 -12.36 -12.99
C PRO A 151 15.40 -11.99 -11.55
N LEU A 152 15.61 -12.93 -10.63
CA LEU A 152 16.02 -12.68 -9.25
C LEU A 152 17.27 -11.82 -9.38
N ASP A 153 17.12 -10.51 -9.22
CA ASP A 153 18.25 -9.57 -9.14
C ASP A 153 18.99 -9.70 -7.80
N TRP A 154 19.05 -10.92 -7.29
CA TRP A 154 19.74 -11.34 -6.08
C TRP A 154 20.73 -12.41 -6.54
N THR A 155 21.76 -11.97 -7.24
CA THR A 155 23.01 -12.74 -7.17
C THR A 155 23.57 -12.51 -5.78
N ASP A 156 23.85 -13.58 -5.05
CA ASP A 156 24.73 -13.60 -3.87
C ASP A 156 26.13 -13.18 -4.30
N ARG A 157 26.29 -11.89 -4.63
CA ARG A 157 27.59 -11.25 -4.52
C ARG A 157 27.67 -10.83 -3.07
N GLU A 158 28.55 -11.50 -2.33
CA GLU A 158 29.10 -11.08 -1.05
C GLU A 158 29.12 -9.54 -1.01
N LEU A 159 28.13 -8.95 -0.36
CA LEU A 159 28.13 -7.53 -0.05
C LEU A 159 29.08 -7.42 1.12
N ASP A 160 30.32 -7.00 0.83
CA ASP A 160 31.29 -6.58 1.85
C ASP A 160 30.56 -5.73 2.90
N GLU A 161 30.56 -6.18 4.15
CA GLU A 161 29.84 -5.59 5.30
C GLU A 161 30.28 -4.15 5.66
N ASP A 162 31.09 -3.49 4.82
CA ASP A 162 31.67 -2.17 5.06
C ASP A 162 31.35 -1.13 3.95
N VAL A 163 30.34 -1.35 3.10
CA VAL A 163 29.83 -0.27 2.23
C VAL A 163 28.87 0.60 3.05
N ALA A 164 29.43 1.61 3.73
CA ALA A 164 28.66 2.76 4.16
C ALA A 164 27.82 3.23 2.96
N LEU A 165 26.49 3.11 3.07
CA LEU A 165 25.55 3.65 2.09
C LEU A 165 25.96 5.10 1.87
N SER A 166 26.54 5.39 0.71
CA SER A 166 26.86 6.76 0.31
C SER A 166 25.59 7.59 0.45
N ASP A 167 25.71 8.82 0.98
CA ASP A 167 24.60 9.76 1.14
C ASP A 167 23.72 9.72 -0.10
N GLN A 168 22.59 8.99 -0.03
CA GLN A 168 21.67 8.90 -1.15
C GLN A 168 21.18 10.34 -1.37
N PRO A 169 21.20 10.84 -2.61
CA PRO A 169 20.67 12.17 -2.89
C PRO A 169 19.25 12.25 -2.31
N GLU A 170 18.93 13.36 -1.64
CA GLU A 170 17.61 13.60 -1.04
C GLU A 170 16.53 13.18 -2.03
N ASP A 171 15.81 12.11 -1.69
CA ASP A 171 14.79 11.56 -2.57
C ASP A 171 13.61 12.53 -2.59
N PRO A 172 13.40 13.26 -3.71
CA PRO A 172 12.46 14.38 -3.74
C PRO A 172 11.00 13.93 -3.56
N ASN A 173 10.73 12.62 -3.70
CA ASN A 173 9.40 12.04 -3.63
C ASN A 173 9.17 11.24 -2.34
N ALA A 174 10.14 11.23 -1.41
CA ALA A 174 10.01 10.61 -0.09
C ALA A 174 8.74 11.03 0.66
N ALA A 175 8.41 12.32 0.66
CA ALA A 175 7.24 12.85 1.37
C ALA A 175 5.88 12.42 0.80
N ARG A 176 5.86 11.78 -0.39
CA ARG A 176 4.64 11.29 -1.06
C ARG A 176 4.46 9.77 -0.94
N ARG A 177 5.32 9.10 -0.15
CA ARG A 177 5.33 7.65 0.00
C ARG A 177 5.04 7.27 1.44
N PHE A 178 3.88 6.66 1.61
CA PHE A 178 3.33 6.26 2.88
C PHE A 178 3.22 4.74 2.92
N TRP A 179 3.18 4.15 4.11
CA TRP A 179 2.80 2.76 4.24
C TRP A 179 2.07 2.49 5.54
N PHE A 180 1.38 1.35 5.61
CA PHE A 180 0.82 0.83 6.86
C PHE A 180 1.11 -0.66 7.00
N GLU A 181 1.29 -1.09 8.25
CA GLU A 181 1.58 -2.48 8.61
C GLU A 181 0.33 -3.10 9.23
N HIS A 182 -0.40 -3.93 8.50
CA HIS A 182 -1.60 -4.60 9.02
C HIS A 182 -1.49 -6.11 8.85
N ALA A 183 -1.79 -6.85 9.92
CA ALA A 183 -1.72 -8.31 9.92
C ALA A 183 -2.53 -8.95 8.78
N THR A 184 -2.03 -10.07 8.26
CA THR A 184 -2.79 -10.89 7.30
C THR A 184 -4.11 -11.33 7.93
N GLY A 185 -5.20 -11.23 7.16
CA GLY A 185 -6.56 -11.48 7.65
C GLY A 185 -7.21 -10.27 8.35
N ALA A 186 -6.51 -9.17 8.60
CA ALA A 186 -7.10 -7.95 9.16
C ALA A 186 -7.91 -7.12 8.14
N GLY A 187 -8.05 -7.57 6.89
CA GLY A 187 -8.80 -6.83 5.86
C GLY A 187 -8.00 -5.72 5.19
N LYS A 188 -6.71 -5.96 4.93
CA LYS A 188 -5.82 -5.11 4.13
C LYS A 188 -6.46 -4.65 2.80
N THR A 189 -7.11 -5.56 2.07
CA THR A 189 -7.83 -5.26 0.82
C THR A 189 -8.99 -4.27 1.04
N VAL A 190 -9.71 -4.38 2.15
CA VAL A 190 -10.81 -3.45 2.50
C VAL A 190 -10.25 -2.05 2.79
N ALA A 191 -9.10 -1.95 3.47
CA ALA A 191 -8.40 -0.67 3.64
C ALA A 191 -7.97 -0.06 2.29
N ALA A 192 -7.44 -0.88 1.36
CA ALA A 192 -7.11 -0.44 0.01
C ALA A 192 -8.31 0.12 -0.74
N LEU A 193 -9.46 -0.55 -0.63
CA LEU A 193 -10.74 -0.08 -1.17
C LEU A 193 -11.24 1.20 -0.50
N GLY A 194 -10.89 1.43 0.77
CA GLY A 194 -11.13 2.72 1.42
C GLY A 194 -10.43 3.88 0.71
N PHE A 195 -9.21 3.69 0.20
CA PHE A 195 -8.54 4.68 -0.65
C PHE A 195 -9.21 4.82 -2.02
N VAL A 196 -9.76 3.74 -2.55
CA VAL A 196 -10.61 3.77 -3.76
C VAL A 196 -11.86 4.59 -3.54
N GLU A 197 -12.57 4.37 -2.44
CA GLU A 197 -13.74 5.16 -2.06
C GLU A 197 -13.41 6.63 -1.85
N ALA A 198 -12.28 6.92 -1.18
CA ALA A 198 -11.84 8.28 -0.92
C ALA A 198 -11.58 9.04 -2.24
N SER A 199 -10.77 8.49 -3.16
CA SER A 199 -10.44 9.20 -4.39
C SER A 199 -11.47 8.98 -5.49
N ARG A 200 -12.43 9.90 -5.66
CA ARG A 200 -13.47 9.78 -6.70
C ARG A 200 -13.03 10.20 -8.10
N THR A 201 -12.11 11.16 -8.18
CA THR A 201 -11.64 11.74 -9.44
C THR A 201 -10.23 11.34 -9.81
N GLY A 202 -9.37 11.05 -8.82
CA GLY A 202 -8.01 10.57 -9.01
C GLY A 202 -7.98 9.10 -9.43
N GLY A 203 -7.17 8.77 -10.43
CA GLY A 203 -6.94 7.39 -10.82
C GLY A 203 -6.09 6.64 -9.80
N ILE A 204 -6.33 5.33 -9.67
CA ILE A 204 -5.63 4.44 -8.75
C ILE A 204 -5.07 3.27 -9.52
N LEU A 205 -3.77 3.02 -9.32
CA LEU A 205 -3.11 1.79 -9.77
C LEU A 205 -2.80 0.93 -8.55
N ILE A 206 -3.39 -0.26 -8.47
CA ILE A 206 -3.10 -1.25 -7.43
C ILE A 206 -2.07 -2.23 -7.99
N LEU A 207 -0.92 -2.34 -7.33
CA LEU A 207 0.16 -3.25 -7.67
C LEU A 207 0.18 -4.42 -6.69
N THR A 208 0.19 -5.63 -7.23
CA THR A 208 0.33 -6.87 -6.43
C THR A 208 1.46 -7.73 -6.98
N HIS A 209 1.86 -8.77 -6.24
CA HIS A 209 3.00 -9.61 -6.58
C HIS A 209 2.63 -10.84 -7.42
N ARG A 210 1.33 -11.22 -7.49
CA ARG A 210 0.89 -12.41 -8.24
C ARG A 210 -0.32 -12.14 -9.12
N ARG A 211 -0.42 -12.84 -10.25
CA ARG A 211 -1.54 -12.71 -11.21
C ARG A 211 -2.89 -13.12 -10.62
N ASN A 212 -2.94 -14.20 -9.83
CA ASN A 212 -4.18 -14.62 -9.17
C ASN A 212 -4.74 -13.54 -8.22
N LEU A 213 -3.87 -12.74 -7.60
CA LEU A 213 -4.27 -11.63 -6.75
C LEU A 213 -4.87 -10.49 -7.57
N VAL A 214 -4.44 -10.29 -8.81
CA VAL A 214 -5.06 -9.32 -9.73
C VAL A 214 -6.53 -9.68 -9.96
N ASP A 215 -6.83 -10.94 -10.22
CA ASP A 215 -8.20 -11.41 -10.41
C ASP A 215 -9.02 -11.28 -9.11
N GLN A 216 -8.42 -11.59 -7.97
CA GLN A 216 -9.06 -11.45 -6.66
C GLN A 216 -9.43 -10.00 -6.34
N PHE A 217 -8.51 -9.05 -6.53
CA PHE A 217 -8.78 -7.62 -6.33
C PHE A 217 -9.85 -7.11 -7.30
N ASN A 218 -9.83 -7.54 -8.56
CA ASN A 218 -10.87 -7.22 -9.52
C ASN A 218 -12.24 -7.81 -9.14
N GLY A 219 -12.26 -9.00 -8.53
CA GLY A 219 -13.47 -9.57 -7.93
C GLY A 219 -14.04 -8.68 -6.83
N GLU A 220 -13.22 -8.35 -5.83
CA GLU A 220 -13.60 -7.48 -4.70
C GLU A 220 -14.09 -6.10 -5.16
N LEU A 221 -13.40 -5.47 -6.13
CA LEU A 221 -13.82 -4.21 -6.71
C LEU A 221 -15.22 -4.30 -7.35
N ARG A 222 -15.51 -5.39 -8.06
CA ARG A 222 -16.83 -5.58 -8.69
C ARG A 222 -17.92 -5.82 -7.67
N ASP A 223 -17.65 -6.66 -6.69
CA ASP A 223 -18.64 -7.07 -5.68
C ASP A 223 -18.99 -5.90 -4.75
N ARG A 224 -18.04 -5.01 -4.52
CA ARG A 224 -18.21 -3.83 -3.65
C ARG A 224 -18.69 -2.57 -4.35
N GLY A 225 -19.08 -2.66 -5.63
CA GLY A 225 -19.72 -1.55 -6.35
C GLY A 225 -18.80 -0.64 -7.16
N TYR A 226 -17.51 -0.97 -7.30
CA TYR A 226 -16.53 -0.18 -8.08
C TYR A 226 -16.37 -0.65 -9.54
N ARG A 227 -17.27 -1.50 -10.04
CA ARG A 227 -17.21 -2.10 -11.39
C ARG A 227 -16.99 -1.06 -12.49
N ASP A 228 -17.72 0.06 -12.44
CA ASP A 228 -17.68 1.10 -13.49
C ASP A 228 -16.37 1.89 -13.50
N ARG A 229 -15.56 1.76 -12.45
CA ARG A 229 -14.23 2.38 -12.35
C ARG A 229 -13.11 1.46 -12.81
N ILE A 230 -13.37 0.17 -13.04
CA ILE A 230 -12.31 -0.77 -13.45
C ILE A 230 -11.93 -0.49 -14.90
N HIS A 231 -10.66 -0.17 -15.14
CA HIS A 231 -10.10 0.06 -16.47
C HIS A 231 -8.95 -0.88 -16.77
N ALA A 232 -8.74 -1.15 -18.06
CA ALA A 232 -7.50 -1.72 -18.52
C ALA A 232 -6.33 -0.75 -18.25
N PRO A 233 -5.09 -1.25 -18.18
CA PRO A 233 -3.95 -0.40 -17.89
C PRO A 233 -3.82 0.77 -18.86
N LEU A 234 -3.61 1.96 -18.28
CA LEU A 234 -3.53 3.22 -19.01
C LEU A 234 -2.05 3.54 -19.23
N LEU A 235 -1.63 3.57 -20.49
CA LEU A 235 -0.29 3.92 -20.91
C LEU A 235 -0.31 5.26 -21.66
N ALA A 236 0.71 6.08 -21.44
CA ALA A 236 0.93 7.41 -22.02
C ALA A 236 1.23 7.36 -23.53
N HIS A 237 1.73 6.23 -24.04
CA HIS A 237 2.08 6.05 -25.44
C HIS A 237 1.27 4.91 -26.06
N ASN A 238 0.03 5.19 -26.49
CA ASN A 238 -0.61 4.40 -27.54
C ASN A 238 -1.95 4.96 -28.05
N GLY A 239 -2.10 6.28 -28.26
CA GLY A 239 -3.37 6.82 -28.80
C GLY A 239 -4.60 6.32 -28.01
N SER A 240 -4.38 5.99 -26.73
CA SER A 240 -5.31 5.27 -25.88
C SER A 240 -6.59 6.09 -25.83
N ARG A 241 -7.69 5.49 -26.29
CA ARG A 241 -9.02 6.07 -26.15
C ARG A 241 -9.70 5.37 -24.97
N PRO A 242 -10.23 6.13 -24.01
CA PRO A 242 -10.28 7.60 -23.94
C PRO A 242 -8.93 8.24 -23.59
N ALA A 243 -8.75 9.52 -23.92
CA ALA A 243 -7.57 10.27 -23.48
C ALA A 243 -7.49 10.28 -21.94
N PRO A 244 -6.30 10.29 -21.32
CA PRO A 244 -6.14 10.25 -19.85
C PRO A 244 -7.01 11.25 -19.09
N GLU A 245 -7.15 12.46 -19.63
CA GLU A 245 -7.97 13.52 -19.05
C GLU A 245 -9.45 13.14 -19.00
N GLN A 246 -9.97 12.44 -20.02
CA GLN A 246 -11.36 12.01 -20.17
C GLN A 246 -11.75 10.87 -19.23
N VAL A 247 -10.77 10.15 -18.67
CA VAL A 247 -11.03 9.07 -17.73
C VAL A 247 -10.98 9.64 -16.31
N VAL A 248 -12.13 9.66 -15.63
CA VAL A 248 -12.24 10.18 -14.26
C VAL A 248 -12.21 9.01 -13.28
N GLY A 249 -11.25 9.05 -12.35
CA GLY A 249 -11.12 8.06 -11.29
C GLY A 249 -10.91 6.60 -11.74
N PRO A 250 -10.09 6.30 -12.78
CA PRO A 250 -9.88 4.91 -13.19
C PRO A 250 -9.21 4.09 -12.08
N VAL A 251 -9.60 2.83 -11.93
CA VAL A 251 -8.96 1.86 -11.04
C VAL A 251 -8.42 0.73 -11.90
N THR A 252 -7.12 0.50 -11.80
CA THR A 252 -6.41 -0.56 -12.53
C THR A 252 -5.68 -1.42 -11.52
N VAL A 253 -5.72 -2.74 -11.71
CA VAL A 253 -4.98 -3.69 -10.89
C VAL A 253 -4.00 -4.44 -11.77
N GLU A 254 -2.71 -4.41 -11.44
CA GLU A 254 -1.64 -5.04 -12.20
C GLU A 254 -0.55 -5.61 -11.30
N THR A 255 0.39 -6.37 -11.88
CA THR A 255 1.52 -6.91 -11.12
C THR A 255 2.72 -5.96 -11.08
N TYR A 256 3.61 -6.12 -10.08
CA TYR A 256 4.91 -5.43 -10.08
C TYR A 256 5.75 -5.73 -11.33
N GLN A 257 5.66 -6.96 -11.86
CA GLN A 257 6.34 -7.33 -13.10
C GLN A 257 5.84 -6.51 -14.30
N TRP A 258 4.52 -6.31 -14.39
CA TRP A 258 3.93 -5.41 -15.38
C TRP A 258 4.40 -3.96 -15.17
N PHE A 259 4.38 -3.48 -13.92
CA PHE A 259 4.80 -2.13 -13.58
C PHE A 259 6.23 -1.81 -14.02
N VAL A 260 7.19 -2.66 -13.68
CA VAL A 260 8.61 -2.47 -14.06
C VAL A 260 8.80 -2.50 -15.57
N ARG A 261 8.09 -3.40 -16.29
CA ARG A 261 8.16 -3.49 -17.76
C ARG A 261 7.63 -2.25 -18.47
N ASN A 262 6.69 -1.53 -17.85
CA ASN A 262 6.04 -0.35 -18.42
C ASN A 262 6.49 0.96 -17.74
N ALA A 263 7.51 0.91 -16.87
CA ALA A 263 8.02 2.08 -16.17
C ALA A 263 8.38 3.21 -17.15
N GLY A 264 7.93 4.44 -16.85
CA GLY A 264 8.08 5.60 -17.73
C GLY A 264 7.03 5.71 -18.86
N GLN A 265 6.23 4.67 -19.10
CA GLN A 265 5.14 4.69 -20.08
C GLN A 265 3.75 4.70 -19.43
N ILE A 266 3.66 4.58 -18.11
CA ILE A 266 2.38 4.57 -17.40
C ILE A 266 1.75 5.96 -17.44
N SER A 267 0.43 6.01 -17.67
CA SER A 267 -0.32 7.26 -17.77
C SER A 267 -0.26 8.06 -16.46
N ASP A 268 -0.28 9.38 -16.62
CA ASP A 268 -0.37 10.34 -15.56
C ASP A 268 -1.75 10.45 -14.88
N ALA A 269 -2.78 9.83 -15.46
CA ALA A 269 -4.13 9.77 -14.88
C ALA A 269 -4.16 9.11 -13.49
N TYR A 270 -3.17 8.26 -13.17
CA TYR A 270 -3.03 7.71 -11.82
C TYR A 270 -2.49 8.79 -10.89
N ALA A 271 -3.34 9.15 -9.93
CA ALA A 271 -3.01 10.05 -8.82
C ALA A 271 -2.45 9.27 -7.62
N ILE A 272 -2.79 7.99 -7.50
CA ILE A 272 -2.45 7.15 -6.36
C ILE A 272 -1.96 5.79 -6.88
N VAL A 273 -0.93 5.25 -6.24
CA VAL A 273 -0.46 3.88 -6.44
C VAL A 273 -0.52 3.14 -5.10
N ILE A 274 -1.25 2.03 -5.05
CA ILE A 274 -1.34 1.18 -3.88
C ILE A 274 -0.43 -0.03 -4.12
N CYS A 275 0.54 -0.25 -3.25
CA CYS A 275 1.53 -1.31 -3.35
C CYS A 275 1.20 -2.41 -2.33
N ASP A 276 0.52 -3.47 -2.78
CA ASP A 276 0.23 -4.66 -1.98
C ASP A 276 1.50 -5.50 -1.77
N GLU A 277 1.61 -6.12 -0.60
CA GLU A 277 2.84 -6.71 -0.08
C GLU A 277 4.06 -5.83 -0.35
N ALA A 278 4.02 -4.57 0.11
CA ALA A 278 5.02 -3.54 -0.22
C ALA A 278 6.49 -3.94 -0.01
N HIS A 279 6.77 -4.94 0.83
CA HIS A 279 8.10 -5.51 1.00
C HIS A 279 8.65 -6.17 -0.29
N THR A 280 7.79 -6.66 -1.19
CA THR A 280 8.20 -7.20 -2.50
C THR A 280 8.62 -6.10 -3.48
N ALA A 281 8.26 -4.84 -3.22
CA ALA A 281 8.66 -3.69 -4.05
C ALA A 281 10.11 -3.24 -3.79
N LEU A 282 10.80 -3.84 -2.81
CA LEU A 282 12.16 -3.49 -2.40
C LEU A 282 13.25 -3.98 -3.36
N GLY A 283 12.90 -4.73 -4.42
CA GLY A 283 13.83 -5.07 -5.50
C GLY A 283 14.37 -3.82 -6.21
N GLU A 284 15.59 -3.90 -6.74
CA GLU A 284 16.30 -2.74 -7.32
C GLU A 284 15.51 -2.05 -8.44
N LYS A 285 15.02 -2.81 -9.42
CA LYS A 285 14.25 -2.26 -10.56
C LYS A 285 12.93 -1.63 -10.14
N THR A 286 12.19 -2.29 -9.24
CA THR A 286 10.89 -1.80 -8.76
C THR A 286 11.05 -0.54 -7.91
N SER A 287 11.99 -0.54 -6.97
CA SER A 287 12.28 0.61 -6.13
C SER A 287 12.76 1.80 -6.96
N ALA A 288 13.64 1.60 -7.94
CA ALA A 288 14.08 2.64 -8.86
C ALA A 288 12.91 3.23 -9.68
N ALA A 289 12.02 2.38 -10.20
CA ALA A 289 10.84 2.82 -10.95
C ALA A 289 9.86 3.64 -10.07
N ILE A 290 9.66 3.24 -8.81
CA ILE A 290 8.83 3.99 -7.85
C ILE A 290 9.47 5.35 -7.53
N ARG A 291 10.79 5.39 -7.27
CA ARG A 291 11.51 6.65 -6.97
C ARG A 291 11.46 7.63 -8.15
N ALA A 292 11.56 7.13 -9.38
CA ALA A 292 11.53 7.93 -10.59
C ALA A 292 10.14 8.54 -10.90
N TRP A 293 9.06 7.96 -10.38
CA TRP A 293 7.69 8.40 -10.69
C TRP A 293 7.15 9.37 -9.64
N SER A 294 7.37 10.67 -9.83
CA SER A 294 7.07 11.73 -8.86
C SER A 294 5.60 12.19 -8.79
N GLY A 295 4.79 11.84 -9.78
CA GLY A 295 3.42 12.32 -9.93
C GLY A 295 2.47 11.82 -8.83
N PRO A 296 2.29 10.49 -8.68
CA PRO A 296 1.31 9.93 -7.77
C PRO A 296 1.78 9.90 -6.31
N ILE A 297 0.82 9.73 -5.40
CA ILE A 297 1.07 9.33 -4.02
C ILE A 297 1.18 7.80 -3.98
N PHE A 298 2.20 7.26 -3.30
CA PHE A 298 2.29 5.82 -3.10
C PHE A 298 1.89 5.42 -1.69
N ILE A 299 1.12 4.34 -1.59
CA ILE A 299 0.64 3.77 -0.34
C ILE A 299 1.04 2.28 -0.32
N GLY A 300 2.07 1.96 0.45
CA GLY A 300 2.47 0.58 0.71
C GLY A 300 1.58 -0.07 1.77
N MET A 301 1.19 -1.31 1.54
CA MET A 301 0.47 -2.12 2.52
C MET A 301 1.18 -3.47 2.65
N THR A 302 1.49 -3.86 3.89
CA THR A 302 2.21 -5.11 4.16
C THR A 302 1.80 -5.66 5.52
N ALA A 303 1.92 -6.98 5.70
CA ALA A 303 1.81 -7.57 7.03
C ALA A 303 3.16 -7.59 7.77
N THR A 304 4.26 -7.47 7.04
CA THR A 304 5.63 -7.56 7.54
C THR A 304 6.45 -6.40 6.99
N GLY A 305 6.95 -5.54 7.89
CA GLY A 305 7.75 -4.37 7.53
C GLY A 305 9.24 -4.68 7.26
N ALA A 306 9.74 -5.80 7.78
CA ALA A 306 11.15 -6.17 7.70
C ALA A 306 11.37 -7.44 6.85
N LEU A 307 12.30 -7.36 5.90
CA LEU A 307 12.98 -8.51 5.31
C LEU A 307 14.40 -8.63 5.90
N ILE A 308 15.03 -9.79 5.72
CA ILE A 308 16.33 -10.17 6.31
C ILE A 308 17.44 -9.10 6.14
N ALA A 309 17.39 -8.28 5.08
CA ALA A 309 18.41 -7.28 4.73
C ALA A 309 17.87 -5.91 4.26
N ARG A 310 16.54 -5.73 4.14
CA ARG A 310 15.93 -4.45 3.71
C ARG A 310 14.63 -4.22 4.47
N HIS A 311 14.31 -2.95 4.75
CA HIS A 311 13.09 -2.58 5.43
C HIS A 311 12.17 -1.80 4.49
N VAL A 312 10.86 -1.92 4.67
CA VAL A 312 9.86 -1.20 3.85
C VAL A 312 10.07 0.31 3.91
N THR A 313 10.63 0.82 5.02
CA THR A 313 10.98 2.24 5.20
C THR A 313 12.04 2.75 4.23
N ASP A 314 12.85 1.88 3.65
CA ASP A 314 13.88 2.26 2.67
C ASP A 314 13.21 2.87 1.42
N LEU A 315 12.00 2.41 1.10
CA LEU A 315 11.21 2.88 -0.05
C LEU A 315 9.99 3.72 0.36
N PHE A 316 9.38 3.44 1.50
CA PHE A 316 8.21 4.11 2.05
C PHE A 316 8.52 4.69 3.44
N PRO A 317 9.10 5.89 3.53
CA PRO A 317 9.68 6.39 4.78
C PRO A 317 8.62 6.69 5.87
N THR A 318 7.38 7.00 5.49
CA THR A 318 6.35 7.44 6.45
C THR A 318 5.39 6.30 6.77
N GLN A 319 5.46 5.75 7.99
CA GLN A 319 4.47 4.79 8.47
C GLN A 319 3.23 5.54 9.00
N THR A 320 2.06 5.21 8.46
CA THR A 320 0.78 5.89 8.76
C THR A 320 -0.07 5.13 9.77
N SER A 321 0.03 3.81 9.82
CA SER A 321 -0.68 2.97 10.79
C SER A 321 0.06 1.65 11.00
N ARG A 322 -0.09 1.11 12.21
CA ARG A 322 0.45 -0.20 12.60
C ARG A 322 -0.62 -0.97 13.36
N PHE A 323 -0.93 -2.15 12.84
CA PHE A 323 -1.88 -3.10 13.38
C PHE A 323 -1.31 -4.53 13.24
N ASP A 324 -0.36 -4.84 14.10
CA ASP A 324 0.39 -6.09 14.06
C ASP A 324 -0.44 -7.33 14.44
N LEU A 325 0.13 -8.52 14.23
CA LEU A 325 -0.53 -9.80 14.51
C LEU A 325 -0.99 -9.92 15.98
N ALA A 326 -0.20 -9.41 16.93
CA ALA A 326 -0.53 -9.50 18.34
C ALA A 326 -1.70 -8.58 18.71
N GLN A 327 -1.74 -7.37 18.17
CA GLN A 327 -2.86 -6.44 18.31
C GLN A 327 -4.12 -6.99 17.65
N ALA A 328 -4.01 -7.52 16.43
CA ALA A 328 -5.13 -8.12 15.71
C ALA A 328 -5.75 -9.30 16.49
N ALA A 329 -4.91 -10.19 17.04
CA ALA A 329 -5.37 -11.30 17.86
C ALA A 329 -5.98 -10.83 19.20
N ARG A 330 -5.37 -9.85 19.88
CA ARG A 330 -5.90 -9.29 21.14
C ARG A 330 -7.24 -8.58 20.96
N ARG A 331 -7.44 -7.91 19.82
CA ARG A 331 -8.71 -7.24 19.49
C ARG A 331 -9.77 -8.19 18.90
N GLY A 332 -9.44 -9.47 18.74
CA GLY A 332 -10.37 -10.48 18.20
C GLY A 332 -10.68 -10.30 16.71
N VAL A 333 -9.85 -9.54 15.98
CA VAL A 333 -9.99 -9.38 14.52
C VAL A 333 -9.56 -10.66 13.80
N ILE A 334 -8.54 -11.33 14.34
CA ILE A 334 -8.09 -12.64 13.90
C ILE A 334 -8.08 -13.61 15.08
N VAL A 335 -8.12 -14.90 14.79
CA VAL A 335 -7.95 -15.93 15.81
C VAL A 335 -6.50 -15.94 16.31
N PRO A 336 -6.24 -16.07 17.62
CA PRO A 336 -4.89 -16.24 18.14
C PRO A 336 -4.18 -17.46 17.53
N LEU A 337 -2.92 -17.30 17.13
CA LEU A 337 -2.13 -18.42 16.60
C LEU A 337 -1.50 -19.24 17.75
N ARG A 338 -1.52 -20.56 17.63
CA ARG A 338 -0.77 -21.49 18.47
C ARG A 338 0.05 -22.42 17.61
N CYS A 339 1.36 -22.42 17.82
CA CYS A 339 2.28 -23.25 17.06
C CYS A 339 3.07 -24.17 17.99
N VAL A 340 3.17 -25.45 17.62
CA VAL A 340 4.17 -26.38 18.15
C VAL A 340 5.08 -26.75 17.00
N ARG A 341 6.39 -26.46 17.15
CA ARG A 341 7.39 -26.99 16.23
C ARG A 341 7.71 -28.41 16.65
N ILE A 342 7.56 -29.36 15.74
CA ILE A 342 7.78 -30.77 16.00
C ILE A 342 8.84 -31.26 15.01
N PRO A 343 9.95 -31.85 15.48
CA PRO A 343 10.95 -32.40 14.58
C PRO A 343 10.32 -33.53 13.75
N PRO A 344 10.85 -33.85 12.56
CA PRO A 344 10.33 -34.94 11.75
C PRO A 344 10.33 -36.28 12.52
N GLY A 345 9.37 -37.16 12.19
CA GLY A 345 9.27 -38.47 12.83
C GLY A 345 10.49 -39.34 12.55
N PRO A 346 10.73 -40.42 13.33
CA PRO A 346 11.90 -41.30 13.16
C PRO A 346 12.08 -41.88 11.75
N GLY A 347 10.99 -41.96 10.97
CA GLY A 347 10.99 -42.40 9.56
C GLY A 347 11.31 -41.31 8.54
N VAL A 348 11.29 -40.03 8.92
CA VAL A 348 11.65 -38.87 8.07
C VAL A 348 13.01 -38.34 8.56
N ARG A 349 14.11 -38.80 7.96
CA ARG A 349 15.45 -38.30 8.31
C ARG A 349 15.75 -36.94 7.67
N THR A 350 15.20 -36.69 6.48
CA THR A 350 15.32 -35.44 5.72
C THR A 350 14.20 -35.36 4.69
N ILE A 351 13.75 -34.15 4.38
CA ILE A 351 12.82 -33.86 3.27
C ILE A 351 13.57 -33.53 1.96
N ALA A 352 14.91 -33.48 1.98
CA ALA A 352 15.75 -33.13 0.82
C ALA A 352 15.60 -34.09 -0.38
N LYS A 353 15.00 -35.27 -0.18
CA LYS A 353 14.75 -36.24 -1.26
C LYS A 353 13.39 -36.06 -1.93
N VAL A 354 12.55 -35.16 -1.42
CA VAL A 354 11.32 -34.79 -2.10
C VAL A 354 11.69 -33.91 -3.28
N PRO A 355 11.41 -34.33 -4.52
CA PRO A 355 11.77 -33.55 -5.69
C PRO A 355 11.04 -32.22 -5.68
N LEU A 356 11.68 -31.20 -6.20
CA LEU A 356 11.05 -29.91 -6.43
C LEU A 356 10.33 -29.95 -7.79
N ARG A 357 9.04 -29.62 -7.84
CA ARG A 357 8.27 -29.41 -9.06
C ARG A 357 8.29 -27.91 -9.40
N ARG A 358 8.63 -27.60 -10.65
CA ARG A 358 8.57 -26.23 -11.18
C ARG A 358 7.11 -25.85 -11.42
N GLY A 359 6.57 -24.94 -10.60
CA GLY A 359 5.29 -24.29 -10.84
C GLY A 359 5.41 -23.13 -11.84
N GLU A 360 4.29 -22.48 -12.18
CA GLU A 360 4.30 -21.31 -13.09
C GLU A 360 5.05 -20.09 -12.50
N VAL A 361 5.30 -20.06 -11.19
CA VAL A 361 5.85 -18.90 -10.46
C VAL A 361 6.92 -19.27 -9.42
N ASP A 362 6.93 -20.51 -8.90
CA ASP A 362 7.87 -20.91 -7.85
C ASP A 362 8.24 -22.40 -7.97
N THR A 363 9.37 -22.77 -7.40
CA THR A 363 9.86 -24.14 -7.31
C THR A 363 9.45 -24.72 -5.96
N GLU A 364 8.34 -25.45 -5.93
CA GLU A 364 7.80 -26.03 -4.69
C GLU A 364 8.16 -27.52 -4.58
N PHE A 365 8.20 -28.06 -3.36
CA PHE A 365 8.23 -29.51 -3.19
C PHE A 365 7.05 -30.15 -3.90
N ASP A 366 7.29 -31.32 -4.48
CA ASP A 366 6.24 -32.21 -4.95
C ASP A 366 5.26 -32.49 -3.80
N GLN A 367 4.11 -31.82 -3.84
CA GLN A 367 3.14 -31.82 -2.74
C GLN A 367 2.59 -33.23 -2.47
N GLU A 368 2.50 -34.09 -3.49
CA GLU A 368 2.02 -35.46 -3.33
C GLU A 368 3.07 -36.33 -2.62
N MET A 369 4.33 -36.24 -3.05
CA MET A 369 5.42 -36.99 -2.43
C MET A 369 5.78 -36.47 -1.04
N LEU A 370 5.69 -35.15 -0.82
CA LEU A 370 5.86 -34.54 0.49
C LEU A 370 4.77 -35.03 1.45
N ALA A 371 3.51 -35.04 0.99
CA ALA A 371 2.40 -35.56 1.79
C ALA A 371 2.58 -37.04 2.12
N GLU A 372 2.98 -37.87 1.16
CA GLU A 372 3.24 -39.30 1.40
C GLU A 372 4.37 -39.52 2.42
N LEU A 373 5.46 -38.77 2.31
CA LEU A 373 6.60 -38.86 3.23
C LEU A 373 6.21 -38.45 4.67
N LEU A 374 5.39 -37.40 4.79
CA LEU A 374 4.94 -36.86 6.08
C LEU A 374 3.73 -37.61 6.66
N ASP A 375 3.01 -38.43 5.88
CA ASP A 375 1.84 -39.17 6.36
C ASP A 375 2.22 -40.43 7.18
N GLN A 376 2.83 -40.20 8.34
CA GLN A 376 3.14 -41.24 9.30
C GLN A 376 2.05 -41.29 10.36
N THR A 377 1.00 -42.09 10.13
CA THR A 377 -0.20 -42.13 11.00
C THR A 377 0.11 -42.17 12.51
N PRO A 378 1.02 -43.03 13.03
CA PRO A 378 1.33 -43.03 14.46
C PRO A 378 1.92 -41.72 14.96
N PHE A 379 2.75 -41.07 14.13
CA PHE A 379 3.38 -39.79 14.43
C PHE A 379 2.36 -38.66 14.35
N ASN A 380 1.54 -38.62 13.29
CA ASN A 380 0.49 -37.62 13.10
C ASN A 380 -0.57 -37.68 14.23
N LEU A 381 -0.92 -38.89 14.70
CA LEU A 381 -1.78 -39.06 15.87
C LEU A 381 -1.12 -38.54 17.16
N ALA A 382 0.17 -38.82 17.37
CA ALA A 382 0.90 -38.30 18.52
C ALA A 382 1.02 -36.77 18.50
N ILE A 383 1.24 -36.17 17.32
CA ILE A 383 1.23 -34.71 17.13
C ILE A 383 -0.13 -34.14 17.48
N ALA A 384 -1.20 -34.72 16.96
CA ALA A 384 -2.56 -34.24 17.23
C ALA A 384 -2.93 -34.36 18.72
N ASP A 385 -2.54 -35.45 19.37
CA ASP A 385 -2.73 -35.64 20.81
C ASP A 385 -1.90 -34.67 21.66
N LEU A 386 -0.63 -34.43 21.27
CA LEU A 386 0.23 -33.44 21.91
C LEU A 386 -0.35 -32.04 21.78
N TYR A 387 -0.81 -31.66 20.57
CA TYR A 387 -1.43 -30.36 20.32
C TYR A 387 -2.68 -30.20 21.19
N LYS A 388 -3.58 -31.20 21.17
CA LYS A 388 -4.80 -31.20 22.00
C LYS A 388 -4.48 -31.10 23.48
N THR A 389 -3.55 -31.91 23.98
CA THR A 389 -3.17 -31.92 25.40
C THR A 389 -2.56 -30.58 25.82
N ARG A 390 -1.71 -30.00 24.97
CA ARG A 390 -1.00 -28.74 25.26
C ARG A 390 -1.91 -27.52 25.23
N PHE A 391 -2.92 -27.49 24.36
CA PHE A 391 -3.78 -26.32 24.15
C PHE A 391 -5.25 -26.56 24.49
N ASN A 392 -5.58 -27.65 25.18
CA ASN A 392 -6.95 -28.01 25.51
C ASN A 392 -7.70 -26.84 26.19
N GLY A 393 -8.82 -26.43 25.61
CA GLY A 393 -9.67 -25.36 26.16
C GLY A 393 -9.11 -23.94 26.01
N VAL A 394 -7.99 -23.75 25.30
CA VAL A 394 -7.43 -22.42 25.02
C VAL A 394 -7.87 -21.96 23.62
N PRO A 395 -8.42 -20.74 23.46
CA PRO A 395 -8.75 -20.20 22.14
C PRO A 395 -7.51 -20.03 21.24
N GLY A 396 -7.60 -20.48 19.99
CA GLY A 396 -6.58 -20.32 18.95
C GLY A 396 -6.72 -21.35 17.81
N VAL A 397 -6.07 -21.10 16.66
CA VAL A 397 -5.82 -22.11 15.61
C VAL A 397 -4.47 -22.75 15.85
#